data_AF-A0A815WJY0-F1
#
_entry.id   AF-A0A815WJY0-F1
#
_cell.length_a   1.000
_cell.length_b   1.000
_cell.length_c   1.000
_cell.angle_alpha   90.00
_cell.angle_beta   90.00
_cell.angle_gamma   90.00
#
_symmetry.space_group_name_H-M   'P 1'
#
loop_
_entity.id
_entity.type
_entity.pdbx_description
1 polymer ?
#
loop_
_entity_poly.entity_id
_entity_poly.type
_entity_poly.pdbx_seq_one_letter_code
_entity_poly.pdbx_strand_id
1 'polypeptide(L)'
;MSAPNDVEFSCGIEFNGNKEESCTLAQFDNNKQQWQFLFAPQRTGLHKLIVYARRLSDFQTSYGAVAEFDLNVTKLRKPIKFPLTYSKFSTYKCRIYEPLHGVLKKDAIVPIHCVIPGATAVDLQVDSNWIETNGYEDPILKTEITVGSKDVTIYAKYGQNTSYDGLVRYSVK
;
A
#
# COMPACT_ATOMS: atom_id res chain seq x y z
N MET A 1 22.29 5.59 -5.96
CA MET A 1 21.41 6.72 -6.34
C MET A 1 20.16 6.59 -5.48
N SER A 2 19.84 7.61 -4.67
CA SER A 2 18.74 7.60 -3.71
C SER A 2 17.58 8.44 -4.22
N ALA A 3 16.35 8.04 -3.89
CA ALA A 3 15.15 8.82 -4.23
C ALA A 3 15.11 10.15 -3.46
N PRO A 4 14.54 11.22 -4.06
CA PRO A 4 14.31 12.49 -3.37
C PRO A 4 13.42 12.33 -2.14
N ASN A 5 13.63 13.20 -1.14
CA ASN A 5 12.86 13.19 0.11
C ASN A 5 11.65 14.13 0.11
N ASP A 6 11.55 14.99 -0.90
CA ASP A 6 10.54 16.03 -1.07
C ASP A 6 9.46 15.67 -2.09
N VAL A 7 9.40 14.41 -2.52
CA VAL A 7 8.47 13.91 -3.54
C VAL A 7 7.71 12.70 -3.02
N GLU A 8 6.39 12.70 -3.23
CA GLU A 8 5.53 11.54 -3.07
C GLU A 8 5.21 10.95 -4.44
N PHE A 9 5.18 9.61 -4.49
CA PHE A 9 4.81 8.90 -5.70
C PHE A 9 3.54 8.07 -5.51
N SER A 10 2.82 7.90 -6.61
CA SER A 10 1.75 6.91 -6.75
C SER A 10 1.84 6.28 -8.14
N CYS A 11 1.06 5.24 -8.37
CA CYS A 11 1.02 4.59 -9.67
C CYS A 11 -0.41 4.18 -10.04
N GLY A 12 -0.65 3.99 -11.33
CA GLY A 12 -1.92 3.55 -11.90
C GLY A 12 -1.68 2.60 -13.07
N ILE A 13 -2.68 1.75 -13.33
CA ILE A 13 -2.73 0.90 -14.52
C ILE A 13 -4.07 1.13 -15.21
N GLU A 14 -4.01 1.29 -16.53
CA GLU A 14 -5.18 1.50 -17.38
C GLU A 14 -5.26 0.41 -18.45
N PHE A 15 -6.48 0.00 -18.76
CA PHE A 15 -6.80 -0.89 -19.87
C PHE A 15 -7.99 -0.35 -20.64
N ASN A 16 -7.85 -0.21 -21.96
CA ASN A 16 -8.86 0.41 -22.83
C ASN A 16 -9.34 1.78 -22.30
N GLY A 17 -8.41 2.60 -21.79
CA GLY A 17 -8.70 3.93 -21.23
C GLY A 17 -9.38 3.95 -19.86
N ASN A 18 -9.58 2.79 -19.22
CA ASN A 18 -10.17 2.69 -17.89
C ASN A 18 -9.12 2.30 -16.85
N LYS A 19 -9.09 3.02 -15.72
CA LYS A 19 -8.22 2.70 -14.58
C LYS A 19 -8.68 1.41 -13.91
N GLU A 20 -7.76 0.48 -13.66
CA GLU A 20 -8.05 -0.72 -12.87
C GLU A 20 -7.75 -0.51 -11.38
N GLU A 21 -8.75 -0.71 -10.54
CA GLU A 21 -8.63 -0.51 -9.10
C GLU A 21 -7.90 -1.65 -8.39
N SER A 22 -7.14 -1.32 -7.33
CA SER A 22 -6.39 -2.29 -6.51
C SER A 22 -5.39 -3.15 -7.32
N CYS A 23 -4.97 -2.67 -8.49
CA CYS A 23 -4.03 -3.37 -9.38
C CYS A 23 -2.62 -2.75 -9.35
N THR A 24 -2.40 -1.77 -8.47
CA THR A 24 -1.09 -1.15 -8.27
C THR A 24 -0.77 -0.94 -6.79
N LEU A 25 0.52 -0.87 -6.47
CA LEU A 25 1.02 -0.51 -5.15
C LEU A 25 2.33 0.28 -5.31
N ALA A 26 2.37 1.48 -4.72
CA ALA A 26 3.59 2.27 -4.57
C ALA A 26 4.05 2.18 -3.12
N GLN A 27 5.30 1.76 -2.89
CA GLN A 27 5.86 1.64 -1.55
C GLN A 27 7.35 1.99 -1.54
N PHE A 28 7.89 2.37 -0.38
CA PHE A 28 9.28 2.78 -0.28
C PHE A 28 10.17 1.66 0.26
N ASP A 29 11.24 1.34 -0.45
CA ASP A 29 12.28 0.42 0.01
C ASP A 29 13.34 1.20 0.78
N ASN A 30 13.23 1.26 2.11
CA ASN A 30 14.20 1.94 2.97
C ASN A 30 15.63 1.39 2.85
N ASN A 31 15.82 0.12 2.52
CA ASN A 31 17.16 -0.46 2.38
C ASN A 31 17.83 0.03 1.08
N LYS A 32 17.05 0.14 0.01
CA LYS A 32 17.55 0.62 -1.30
C LYS A 32 17.44 2.14 -1.47
N GLN A 33 16.73 2.81 -0.57
CA GLN A 33 16.38 4.23 -0.67
C GLN A 33 15.66 4.55 -2.00
N GLN A 34 14.72 3.69 -2.41
CA GLN A 34 14.05 3.75 -3.71
C GLN A 34 12.56 3.46 -3.59
N TRP A 35 11.77 4.08 -4.46
CA TRP A 35 10.37 3.72 -4.63
C TRP A 35 10.24 2.44 -5.45
N GLN A 36 9.37 1.54 -4.98
CA GLN A 36 8.96 0.35 -5.68
C GLN A 36 7.52 0.53 -6.17
N PHE A 37 7.33 0.36 -7.47
CA PHE A 37 6.02 0.36 -8.12
C PHE A 37 5.68 -1.05 -8.56
N LEU A 38 4.58 -1.58 -8.03
CA LEU A 38 4.07 -2.89 -8.39
C LEU A 38 2.80 -2.72 -9.22
N PHE A 39 2.72 -3.50 -10.30
CA PHE A 39 1.58 -3.51 -11.22
C PHE A 39 1.10 -4.95 -11.38
N ALA A 40 -0.21 -5.16 -11.29
CA ALA A 40 -0.85 -6.46 -11.39
C ALA A 40 -2.01 -6.40 -12.40
N PRO A 41 -1.74 -6.56 -13.70
CA PRO A 41 -2.78 -6.62 -14.73
C PRO A 41 -3.78 -7.74 -14.45
N GLN A 42 -5.08 -7.48 -14.65
CA GLN A 42 -6.15 -8.47 -14.41
C GLN A 42 -6.62 -9.19 -15.68
N ARG A 43 -6.13 -8.77 -16.84
CA ARG A 43 -6.58 -9.24 -18.16
C ARG A 43 -5.40 -9.24 -19.16
N THR A 44 -5.55 -9.94 -20.27
CA THR A 44 -4.58 -9.91 -21.37
C THR A 44 -4.82 -8.69 -22.27
N GLY A 45 -3.79 -8.29 -23.01
CA GLY A 45 -3.81 -7.16 -23.94
C GLY A 45 -2.91 -6.00 -23.51
N LEU A 46 -3.03 -4.88 -24.20
CA LEU A 46 -2.21 -3.69 -23.98
C LEU A 46 -2.72 -2.88 -22.79
N HIS A 47 -1.84 -2.68 -21.81
CA HIS A 47 -2.08 -1.85 -20.63
C HIS A 47 -1.14 -0.65 -20.66
N LYS A 48 -1.60 0.46 -20.10
CA LYS A 48 -0.76 1.61 -19.82
C LYS A 48 -0.44 1.63 -18.31
N LEU A 49 0.83 1.63 -17.97
CA LEU A 49 1.32 1.80 -16.60
C LEU A 49 1.75 3.25 -16.42
N ILE A 50 1.23 3.92 -15.40
CA ILE A 50 1.49 5.34 -15.17
C ILE A 50 2.10 5.51 -13.79
N VAL A 51 3.21 6.22 -13.72
CA VAL A 51 3.80 6.70 -12.46
C VAL A 51 3.48 8.16 -12.33
N TYR A 52 2.91 8.53 -11.18
CA TYR A 52 2.63 9.91 -10.85
C TYR A 52 3.52 10.38 -9.71
N ALA A 53 3.83 11.67 -9.71
CA ALA A 53 4.58 12.31 -8.64
C ALA A 53 3.94 13.64 -8.25
N ARG A 54 4.16 14.04 -7.00
CA ARG A 54 3.92 15.40 -6.53
C ARG A 54 5.01 15.82 -5.55
N ARG A 55 5.30 17.11 -5.49
CA ARG A 55 6.15 17.65 -4.42
C ARG A 55 5.37 17.76 -3.13
N LEU A 56 6.04 17.51 -2.01
CA LEU A 56 5.47 17.71 -0.67
C LEU A 56 5.14 19.19 -0.41
N SER A 57 5.83 20.14 -1.04
CA SER A 57 5.49 21.56 -0.92
C SER A 57 4.14 21.93 -1.53
N ASP A 58 3.66 21.15 -2.49
CA ASP A 58 2.56 21.53 -3.38
C ASP A 58 1.30 20.70 -3.08
N PHE A 59 0.89 20.68 -1.80
CA PHE A 59 -0.27 19.90 -1.33
C PHE A 59 -1.59 20.26 -2.03
N GLN A 60 -1.69 21.44 -2.66
CA GLN A 60 -2.87 21.88 -3.41
C GLN A 60 -2.90 21.37 -4.86
N THR A 61 -1.80 20.81 -5.35
CA THR A 61 -1.70 20.32 -6.74
C THR A 61 -2.01 18.83 -6.85
N SER A 62 -2.65 18.46 -7.94
CA SER A 62 -2.85 17.05 -8.30
C SER A 62 -1.52 16.40 -8.67
N TYR A 63 -1.44 15.09 -8.48
CA TYR A 63 -0.33 14.28 -8.96
C TYR A 63 -0.19 14.42 -10.48
N GLY A 64 1.01 14.76 -10.96
CA GLY A 64 1.33 14.80 -12.39
C GLY A 64 1.90 13.46 -12.87
N ALA A 65 1.55 13.03 -14.08
CA ALA A 65 2.17 11.86 -14.71
C ALA A 65 3.63 12.19 -15.07
N VAL A 66 4.57 11.40 -14.56
CA VAL A 66 6.02 11.61 -14.76
C VAL A 66 6.67 10.50 -15.59
N ALA A 67 6.03 9.35 -15.69
CA ALA A 67 6.43 8.27 -16.58
C ALA A 67 5.22 7.45 -17.01
N GLU A 68 5.23 7.01 -18.26
CA GLU A 68 4.24 6.09 -18.82
C GLU A 68 4.96 4.94 -19.51
N PHE A 69 4.42 3.73 -19.37
CA PHE A 69 4.94 2.52 -20.00
C PHE A 69 3.79 1.74 -20.63
N ASP A 70 4.05 1.18 -21.80
CA ASP A 70 3.15 0.24 -22.44
C ASP A 70 3.53 -1.19 -22.07
N LEU A 71 2.56 -1.95 -21.54
CA LEU A 71 2.71 -3.35 -21.18
C LEU A 71 1.72 -4.20 -21.96
N ASN A 72 2.21 -4.99 -22.92
CA ASN A 72 1.39 -5.97 -23.62
C ASN A 72 1.40 -7.32 -22.88
N VAL A 73 0.28 -7.64 -22.22
CA VAL A 73 0.11 -8.87 -21.44
C VAL A 73 -0.42 -9.99 -22.33
N THR A 74 0.44 -10.93 -22.72
CA THR A 74 0.05 -12.06 -23.58
C THR A 74 -0.46 -13.28 -22.81
N LYS A 75 -0.07 -13.42 -21.54
CA LYS A 75 -0.49 -14.48 -20.63
C LYS A 75 -0.66 -13.94 -19.23
N LEU A 76 -1.77 -14.27 -18.59
CA LEU A 76 -2.00 -13.95 -17.18
C LEU A 76 -1.53 -15.11 -16.30
N ARG A 77 -0.84 -14.75 -15.21
CA ARG A 77 -0.75 -15.61 -14.03
C ARG A 77 -2.02 -15.46 -13.20
N LYS A 78 -2.09 -16.14 -12.06
CA LYS A 78 -3.17 -15.93 -11.08
C LYS A 78 -3.29 -14.41 -10.80
N PRO A 79 -4.45 -13.79 -11.09
CA PRO A 79 -4.63 -12.37 -10.83
C PRO A 79 -4.46 -12.07 -9.35
N ILE A 80 -3.72 -11.02 -9.04
CA ILE A 80 -3.57 -10.52 -7.67
C ILE A 80 -4.15 -9.12 -7.61
N LYS A 81 -4.77 -8.79 -6.48
CA LYS A 81 -5.06 -7.41 -6.11
C LYS A 81 -4.15 -7.03 -4.96
N PHE A 82 -3.68 -5.79 -4.94
CA PHE A 82 -2.95 -5.22 -3.82
C PHE A 82 -3.93 -4.66 -2.78
N PRO A 83 -3.52 -4.52 -1.51
CA PRO A 83 -4.33 -3.82 -0.52
C PRO A 83 -4.47 -2.33 -0.90
N LEU A 84 -5.55 -1.72 -0.41
CA LEU A 84 -5.72 -0.27 -0.54
C LEU A 84 -4.74 0.43 0.40
N THR A 85 -3.98 1.39 -0.12
CA THR A 85 -3.13 2.26 0.69
C THR A 85 -3.72 3.66 0.79
N TYR A 86 -3.70 4.24 1.98
CA TYR A 86 -4.10 5.63 2.21
C TYR A 86 -2.91 6.59 2.03
N SER A 87 -3.17 7.90 1.92
CA SER A 87 -2.14 8.91 1.66
C SER A 87 -0.95 8.84 2.64
N LYS A 88 -1.25 8.59 3.92
CA LYS A 88 -0.26 8.49 4.99
C LYS A 88 0.73 7.35 4.79
N PHE A 89 0.35 6.27 4.09
CA PHE A 89 1.26 5.19 3.73
C PHE A 89 2.43 5.70 2.87
N SER A 90 2.12 6.50 1.85
CA SER A 90 3.15 7.12 1.00
C SER A 90 3.91 8.23 1.73
N THR A 91 3.20 9.09 2.48
CA THR A 91 3.82 10.20 3.24
C THR A 91 4.89 9.72 4.21
N TYR A 92 4.60 8.63 4.94
CA TYR A 92 5.55 8.06 5.90
C TYR A 92 6.45 6.97 5.30
N LYS A 93 6.46 6.83 3.97
CA LYS A 93 7.35 5.89 3.26
C LYS A 93 7.23 4.45 3.79
N CYS A 94 6.00 4.02 4.02
CA CYS A 94 5.71 2.69 4.50
C CYS A 94 5.97 1.62 3.43
N ARG A 95 6.09 0.36 3.89
CA ARG A 95 6.27 -0.82 3.04
C ARG A 95 5.52 -2.02 3.58
N ILE A 96 4.96 -2.83 2.69
CA ILE A 96 4.36 -4.12 3.03
C ILE A 96 5.34 -5.22 2.60
N TYR A 97 5.70 -6.11 3.53
CA TYR A 97 6.38 -7.36 3.21
C TYR A 97 5.37 -8.49 2.98
N GLU A 98 4.41 -8.65 3.90
CA GLU A 98 3.34 -9.62 3.77
C GLU A 98 2.10 -9.25 4.62
N PRO A 99 0.89 -9.60 4.15
CA PRO A 99 0.61 -10.16 2.84
C PRO A 99 0.56 -9.05 1.79
N LEU A 100 1.12 -9.31 0.60
CA LEU A 100 1.00 -8.39 -0.55
C LEU A 100 -0.33 -8.54 -1.29
N HIS A 101 -1.02 -9.66 -1.10
CA HIS A 101 -2.36 -9.84 -1.67
C HIS A 101 -3.38 -9.09 -0.82
N GLY A 102 -4.08 -8.12 -1.41
CA GLY A 102 -5.11 -7.29 -0.79
C GLY A 102 -6.43 -7.98 -0.47
N VAL A 103 -6.53 -9.30 -0.73
CA VAL A 103 -7.70 -10.11 -0.41
C VAL A 103 -7.26 -11.21 0.54
N LEU A 104 -7.75 -11.15 1.76
CA LEU A 104 -7.49 -12.14 2.81
C LEU A 104 -8.61 -13.17 2.83
N LYS A 105 -8.28 -14.40 3.21
CA LYS A 105 -9.26 -15.46 3.38
C LYS A 105 -9.91 -15.33 4.75
N LYS A 106 -11.24 -15.33 4.79
CA LYS A 106 -12.01 -15.35 6.05
C LYS A 106 -11.56 -16.47 6.99
N ASP A 107 -11.51 -16.18 8.30
CA ASP A 107 -11.13 -17.08 9.40
C ASP A 107 -9.70 -17.64 9.32
N ALA A 108 -8.89 -17.20 8.35
CA ALA A 108 -7.49 -17.59 8.27
C ALA A 108 -6.65 -16.84 9.31
N ILE A 109 -5.59 -17.49 9.80
CA ILE A 109 -4.52 -16.82 10.52
C ILE A 109 -3.51 -16.34 9.47
N VAL A 110 -3.23 -15.04 9.45
CA VAL A 110 -2.32 -14.43 8.48
C VAL A 110 -1.24 -13.62 9.18
N PRO A 111 0.03 -13.72 8.74
CA PRO A 111 1.07 -12.82 9.20
C PRO A 111 0.88 -11.44 8.59
N ILE A 112 1.04 -10.40 9.39
CA ILE A 112 1.15 -9.01 8.98
C ILE A 112 2.60 -8.58 9.27
N HIS A 113 3.29 -8.12 8.22
CA HIS A 113 4.67 -7.65 8.32
C HIS A 113 4.85 -6.41 7.44
N CYS A 114 5.10 -5.27 8.09
CA CYS A 114 5.21 -3.97 7.45
C CYS A 114 6.37 -3.14 8.03
N VAL A 115 6.90 -2.22 7.23
CA VAL A 115 7.74 -1.11 7.69
C VAL A 115 6.85 0.13 7.81
N ILE A 116 6.79 0.73 8.99
CA ILE A 116 6.00 1.90 9.36
C ILE A 116 6.91 2.84 10.18
N PRO A 117 7.78 3.63 9.52
CA PRO A 117 8.80 4.42 10.22
C PRO A 117 8.23 5.55 11.07
N GLY A 118 8.74 5.69 12.30
CA GLY A 118 8.48 6.85 13.15
C GLY A 118 7.07 6.91 13.75
N ALA A 119 6.28 5.82 13.63
CA ALA A 119 5.03 5.71 14.36
C ALA A 119 5.32 5.49 15.86
N THR A 120 4.51 6.11 16.72
CA THR A 120 4.57 5.94 18.18
C THR A 120 3.71 4.78 18.66
N ALA A 121 2.70 4.41 17.87
CA ALA A 121 1.88 3.20 18.08
C ALA A 121 1.34 2.72 16.73
N VAL A 122 1.13 1.42 16.60
CA VAL A 122 0.52 0.80 15.42
C VAL A 122 -0.45 -0.26 15.90
N ASP A 123 -1.68 -0.19 15.41
CA ASP A 123 -2.76 -1.10 15.79
C ASP A 123 -3.56 -1.51 14.55
N LEU A 124 -4.36 -2.56 14.70
CA LEU A 124 -5.20 -3.05 13.61
C LEU A 124 -6.67 -2.94 13.98
N GLN A 125 -7.50 -2.83 12.95
CA GLN A 125 -8.92 -3.14 13.05
C GLN A 125 -9.23 -4.39 12.25
N VAL A 126 -10.03 -5.27 12.82
CA VAL A 126 -10.66 -6.41 12.12
C VAL A 126 -12.16 -6.27 12.27
N ASP A 127 -12.87 -6.13 11.15
CA ASP A 127 -14.32 -5.87 11.12
C ASP A 127 -14.74 -4.68 12.00
N SER A 128 -13.99 -3.58 11.93
CA SER A 128 -14.14 -2.37 12.78
C SER A 128 -13.83 -2.55 14.27
N ASN A 129 -13.39 -3.72 14.72
CA ASN A 129 -12.97 -3.93 16.10
C ASN A 129 -11.47 -3.70 16.23
N TRP A 130 -11.07 -2.83 17.17
CA TRP A 130 -9.66 -2.58 17.46
C TRP A 130 -8.99 -3.79 18.09
N ILE A 131 -7.80 -4.09 17.59
CA ILE A 131 -6.86 -5.06 18.13
C ILE A 131 -5.59 -4.28 18.44
N GLU A 132 -5.34 -4.10 19.74
CA GLU A 132 -4.08 -3.55 20.21
C GLU A 132 -2.97 -4.54 19.90
N THR A 133 -1.89 -4.07 19.26
CA THR A 133 -0.78 -4.96 18.90
C THR A 133 0.48 -4.71 19.69
N ASN A 134 1.02 -5.79 20.25
CA ASN A 134 2.33 -5.81 20.88
C ASN A 134 3.46 -6.12 19.87
N GLY A 135 3.14 -6.20 18.57
CA GLY A 135 4.04 -6.64 17.52
C GLY A 135 4.79 -5.50 16.81
N TYR A 136 4.67 -4.26 17.30
CA TYR A 136 5.34 -3.11 16.71
C TYR A 136 6.58 -2.68 17.50
N GLU A 137 7.72 -2.69 16.84
CA GLU A 137 8.99 -2.14 17.31
C GLU A 137 9.57 -1.30 16.16
N ASP A 138 9.60 0.03 16.33
CA ASP A 138 9.95 0.98 15.25
C ASP A 138 11.21 0.54 14.48
N PRO A 139 11.15 0.41 13.14
CA PRO A 139 10.04 0.75 12.24
C PRO A 139 9.19 -0.45 11.81
N ILE A 140 9.25 -1.59 12.49
CA ILE A 140 8.68 -2.85 12.04
C ILE A 140 7.41 -3.19 12.83
N LEU A 141 6.31 -3.40 12.11
CA LEU A 141 5.17 -4.17 12.61
C LEU A 141 5.33 -5.61 12.15
N LYS A 142 5.33 -6.56 13.09
CA LYS A 142 5.26 -7.99 12.81
C LYS A 142 4.33 -8.68 13.81
N THR A 143 3.19 -9.15 13.33
CA THR A 143 2.17 -9.83 14.14
C THR A 143 1.41 -10.86 13.32
N GLU A 144 0.68 -11.74 13.96
CA GLU A 144 -0.35 -12.55 13.31
C GLU A 144 -1.73 -12.07 13.73
N ILE A 145 -2.71 -12.21 12.84
CA ILE A 145 -4.11 -11.93 13.15
C ILE A 145 -5.00 -13.05 12.64
N THR A 146 -6.14 -13.24 13.30
CA THR A 146 -7.27 -13.99 12.75
C THR A 146 -8.10 -13.04 11.90
N VAL A 147 -8.28 -13.37 10.62
CA VAL A 147 -9.04 -12.57 9.67
C VAL A 147 -10.53 -12.68 9.97
N GLY A 148 -11.20 -11.52 10.08
CA GLY A 148 -12.65 -11.40 10.24
C GLY A 148 -13.40 -11.71 8.95
N SER A 149 -14.51 -11.02 8.72
CA SER A 149 -15.46 -11.27 7.63
C SER A 149 -15.57 -10.16 6.60
N LYS A 150 -15.08 -8.95 6.90
CA LYS A 150 -15.24 -7.74 6.07
C LYS A 150 -13.91 -7.19 5.60
N ASP A 151 -13.11 -6.72 6.53
CA ASP A 151 -11.85 -6.04 6.25
C ASP A 151 -10.88 -6.09 7.43
N VAL A 152 -9.61 -5.87 7.08
CA VAL A 152 -8.53 -5.65 8.03
C VAL A 152 -7.86 -4.35 7.67
N THR A 153 -7.74 -3.42 8.61
CA THR A 153 -7.08 -2.13 8.38
C THR A 153 -5.94 -1.93 9.38
N ILE A 154 -4.76 -1.57 8.88
CA ILE A 154 -3.59 -1.20 9.68
C ILE A 154 -3.63 0.31 9.89
N TYR A 155 -3.50 0.72 11.14
CA TYR A 155 -3.49 2.11 11.57
C TYR A 155 -2.18 2.44 12.28
N ALA A 156 -1.74 3.68 12.17
CA ALA A 156 -0.59 4.18 12.91
C ALA A 156 -0.85 5.54 13.53
N LYS A 157 -0.19 5.77 14.66
CA LYS A 157 -0.18 7.03 15.39
C LYS A 157 1.21 7.62 15.28
N TYR A 158 1.29 8.94 15.08
CA TYR A 158 2.56 9.65 14.91
C TYR A 158 2.65 10.84 15.86
N GLY A 159 3.84 11.06 16.41
CA GLY A 159 4.11 12.16 17.35
C GLY A 159 3.19 12.16 18.56
N GLN A 160 2.72 13.35 18.95
CA GLN A 160 1.81 13.57 20.08
C GLN A 160 0.33 13.60 19.67
N ASN A 161 0.01 13.26 18.41
CA ASN A 161 -1.37 13.23 17.94
C ASN A 161 -2.16 12.18 18.73
N THR A 162 -3.43 12.44 19.01
CA THR A 162 -4.31 11.48 19.70
C THR A 162 -5.02 10.53 18.75
N SER A 163 -5.10 10.88 17.46
CA SER A 163 -5.79 10.11 16.42
C SER A 163 -4.88 9.14 15.70
N TYR A 164 -5.47 8.03 15.25
CA TYR A 164 -4.84 7.08 14.34
C TYR A 164 -5.12 7.45 12.88
N ASP A 165 -4.10 7.31 12.04
CA ASP A 165 -4.17 7.42 10.60
C ASP A 165 -4.25 6.02 9.98
N GLY A 166 -5.22 5.79 9.10
CA GLY A 166 -5.27 4.55 8.30
C GLY A 166 -4.09 4.50 7.33
N LEU A 167 -3.45 3.34 7.21
CA LEU A 167 -2.31 3.12 6.31
C LEU A 167 -2.65 2.15 5.18
N VAL A 168 -3.13 0.96 5.54
CA VAL A 168 -3.36 -0.15 4.61
C VAL A 168 -4.68 -0.81 4.96
N ARG A 169 -5.52 -1.09 3.95
CA ARG A 169 -6.76 -1.86 4.11
C ARG A 169 -6.78 -3.06 3.17
N TYR A 170 -7.02 -4.22 3.77
CA TYR A 170 -7.28 -5.48 3.10
C TYR A 170 -8.77 -5.74 3.05
N SER A 171 -9.23 -6.33 1.94
CA SER A 171 -10.59 -6.89 1.83
C SER A 171 -10.58 -8.36 2.26
N VAL A 172 -11.74 -8.87 2.68
CA VAL A 172 -11.89 -10.29 3.03
C VAL A 172 -12.82 -10.99 2.03
N LYS A 173 -12.49 -12.24 1.68
CA LYS A 173 -13.34 -13.15 0.91
C LYS A 173 -13.37 -14.57 1.49
#